data_AF-A0A2P2NI36-F1
#
_entry.id   AF-A0A2P2NI36-F1
#
_cell.length_a   1.000
_cell.length_b   1.000
_cell.length_c   1.000
_cell.angle_alpha   90.00
_cell.angle_beta   90.00
_cell.angle_gamma   90.00
#
_symmetry.space_group_name_H-M   'P 1'
#
loop_
_entity.id
_entity.type
_entity.pdbx_description
1 polymer ?
#
loop_
_entity_poly.entity_id
_entity_poly.type
_entity_poly.pdbx_seq_one_letter_code
_entity_poly.pdbx_strand_id
1 'polypeptide(L)'
;MGEFTLSDLDSCEVSLIGCNNALFVNKLRCCKVFAGPVIGSILIEDVENCVFMLASHQIRIHYTKGSDFYLRLRSRPIIEDCKGVRFAPYCLQYEGVEEDLREAGLEEESGNWAKVDDFKWLRAVQSPNWSVLEEGERVGNVTIKDLGSGNCESYSVENEGNAVELL
;
A
#
# COMPACT_ATOMS: atom_id res chain seq x y z
N MET A 1 -11.85 -14.08 -5.97
CA MET A 1 -10.66 -13.31 -5.58
C MET A 1 -9.47 -13.78 -6.41
N GLY A 2 -8.80 -12.85 -7.07
CA GLY A 2 -7.65 -13.11 -7.94
C GLY A 2 -6.36 -12.53 -7.36
N GLU A 3 -5.31 -12.54 -8.17
CA GLU A 3 -4.06 -11.83 -7.92
C GLU A 3 -3.93 -10.66 -8.90
N PHE A 4 -3.33 -9.57 -8.45
CA PHE A 4 -3.09 -8.39 -9.28
C PHE A 4 -1.60 -8.10 -9.38
N THR A 5 -1.18 -7.58 -10.53
CA THR A 5 0.18 -7.11 -10.77
C THR A 5 0.12 -5.67 -11.29
N LEU A 6 0.81 -4.76 -10.60
CA LEU A 6 1.01 -3.38 -11.02
C LEU A 6 2.48 -3.23 -11.43
N SER A 7 2.72 -2.93 -12.69
CA SER A 7 4.09 -2.88 -13.23
C SER A 7 4.31 -1.68 -14.14
N ASP A 8 5.53 -1.13 -14.09
CA ASP A 8 6.02 -0.11 -15.04
C ASP A 8 5.12 1.15 -15.11
N LEU A 9 4.64 1.60 -13.95
CA LEU A 9 3.81 2.82 -13.84
C LEU A 9 4.64 4.00 -13.34
N ASP A 10 4.38 5.17 -13.92
CA ASP A 10 4.98 6.44 -13.52
C ASP A 10 3.89 7.49 -13.33
N SER A 11 3.87 8.13 -12.17
CA SER A 11 2.97 9.25 -11.86
C SER A 11 1.48 8.87 -11.96
N CYS A 12 1.15 7.64 -11.57
CA CYS A 12 -0.21 7.09 -11.58
C CYS A 12 -0.83 7.03 -10.18
N GLU A 13 -2.14 7.21 -10.12
CA GLU A 13 -2.96 6.82 -8.97
C GLU A 13 -3.77 5.57 -9.35
N VAL A 14 -3.67 4.52 -8.53
CA VAL A 14 -4.32 3.22 -8.74
C VAL A 14 -5.14 2.87 -7.51
N SER A 15 -6.41 2.54 -7.74
CA SER A 15 -7.34 2.09 -6.69
C SER A 15 -7.86 0.69 -7.03
N LEU A 16 -7.74 -0.25 -6.11
CA LEU A 16 -8.29 -1.61 -6.19
C LEU A 16 -9.28 -1.80 -5.05
N ILE A 17 -10.57 -1.90 -5.34
CA ILE A 17 -11.63 -2.11 -4.34
C ILE A 17 -11.91 -3.61 -4.20
N GLY A 18 -12.17 -4.07 -2.98
CA GLY A 18 -12.45 -5.48 -2.70
C GLY A 18 -11.25 -6.30 -2.23
N CYS A 19 -11.54 -7.54 -1.83
CA CYS A 19 -10.53 -8.50 -1.38
C CYS A 19 -9.76 -9.15 -2.53
N ASN A 20 -8.44 -9.27 -2.37
CA ASN A 20 -7.53 -9.91 -3.32
C ASN A 20 -6.68 -10.99 -2.64
N ASN A 21 -6.24 -12.00 -3.39
CA ASN A 21 -5.40 -13.07 -2.84
C ASN A 21 -3.94 -12.63 -2.70
N ALA A 22 -3.43 -11.91 -3.70
CA ALA A 22 -2.05 -11.44 -3.75
C ALA A 22 -1.95 -10.15 -4.56
N LEU A 23 -0.96 -9.32 -4.23
CA LEU A 23 -0.62 -8.11 -4.98
C LEU A 23 0.88 -8.08 -5.24
N PHE A 24 1.25 -7.96 -6.51
CA PHE A 24 2.63 -7.79 -6.95
C PHE A 24 2.80 -6.36 -7.48
N VAL A 25 3.80 -5.66 -6.99
CA VAL A 25 4.11 -4.28 -7.39
C VAL A 25 5.55 -4.24 -7.85
N ASN A 26 5.78 -3.79 -9.08
CA ASN A 26 7.12 -3.77 -9.67
C ASN A 26 7.36 -2.49 -10.47
N LYS A 27 8.50 -1.81 -10.31
CA LYS A 27 8.87 -0.65 -11.14
C LYS A 27 7.82 0.47 -11.13
N LEU A 28 7.42 0.91 -9.93
CA LEU A 28 6.56 2.09 -9.78
C LEU A 28 7.38 3.34 -9.44
N ARG A 29 7.04 4.47 -10.03
CA ARG A 29 7.66 5.78 -9.77
C ARG A 29 6.60 6.84 -9.53
N CYS A 30 6.72 7.61 -8.46
CA CYS A 30 5.80 8.75 -8.19
C CYS A 30 4.32 8.34 -8.15
N CYS A 31 4.02 7.09 -7.82
CA CYS A 31 2.66 6.55 -7.84
C CYS A 31 1.99 6.59 -6.48
N LYS A 32 0.66 6.53 -6.49
CA LYS A 32 -0.16 6.25 -5.31
C LYS A 32 -0.94 4.97 -5.56
N VAL A 33 -0.89 4.04 -4.62
CA VAL A 33 -1.60 2.76 -4.73
C VAL A 33 -2.45 2.55 -3.50
N PHE A 34 -3.76 2.47 -3.71
CA PHE A 34 -4.75 2.21 -2.69
C PHE A 34 -5.40 0.87 -3.01
N ALA A 35 -5.27 -0.10 -2.12
CA ALA A 35 -5.86 -1.40 -2.35
C ALA A 35 -6.65 -1.85 -1.13
N GLY A 36 -7.80 -2.48 -1.40
CA GLY A 36 -8.51 -3.28 -0.43
C GLY A 36 -7.64 -4.42 0.11
N PRO A 37 -8.13 -5.12 1.15
CA PRO A 37 -7.37 -6.13 1.86
C PRO A 37 -6.86 -7.26 0.97
N VAL A 38 -5.58 -7.62 1.16
CA VAL A 38 -4.92 -8.73 0.50
C VAL A 38 -4.80 -9.90 1.47
N ILE A 39 -5.61 -10.94 1.28
CA ILE A 39 -5.69 -12.12 2.17
C ILE A 39 -4.35 -12.82 2.31
N GLY A 40 -3.57 -12.88 1.24
CA GLY A 40 -2.25 -13.49 1.24
C GLY A 40 -1.14 -12.49 1.48
N SER A 41 -0.29 -12.32 0.47
CA SER A 41 0.95 -11.56 0.56
C SER A 41 1.02 -10.46 -0.48
N ILE A 42 1.73 -9.40 -0.13
CA ILE A 42 2.14 -8.35 -1.07
C ILE A 42 3.66 -8.41 -1.24
N LEU A 43 4.10 -8.39 -2.49
CA LEU A 43 5.50 -8.23 -2.87
C LEU A 43 5.66 -6.92 -3.61
N ILE A 44 6.56 -6.06 -3.12
CA ILE A 44 6.86 -4.75 -3.69
C ILE A 44 8.34 -4.72 -4.05
N GLU A 45 8.65 -4.48 -5.31
CA GLU A 45 10.01 -4.49 -5.85
C GLU A 45 10.26 -3.26 -6.73
N ASP A 46 11.44 -2.69 -6.63
CA ASP A 46 11.89 -1.57 -7.47
C ASP A 46 10.91 -0.40 -7.50
N VAL A 47 10.72 0.26 -6.36
CA VAL A 47 9.76 1.37 -6.20
C VAL A 47 10.44 2.63 -5.69
N GLU A 48 10.04 3.80 -6.18
CA GLU A 48 10.60 5.06 -5.71
C GLU A 48 9.57 6.20 -5.67
N ASN A 49 9.57 6.94 -4.55
CA ASN A 49 8.71 8.11 -4.30
C ASN A 49 7.21 7.81 -4.41
N CYS A 50 6.77 6.67 -3.88
CA CYS A 50 5.37 6.25 -3.95
C CYS A 50 4.67 6.32 -2.59
N VAL A 51 3.34 6.36 -2.61
CA VAL A 51 2.48 6.23 -1.42
C VAL A 51 1.61 4.99 -1.55
N PHE A 52 1.59 4.16 -0.51
CA PHE A 52 0.81 2.93 -0.47
C PHE A 52 -0.16 2.93 0.70
N MET A 53 -1.40 2.51 0.46
CA MET A 53 -2.37 2.16 1.50
C MET A 53 -2.79 0.72 1.32
N LEU A 54 -2.29 -0.16 2.18
CA LEU A 54 -2.37 -1.60 2.00
C LEU A 54 -2.70 -2.30 3.31
N ALA A 55 -3.60 -3.27 3.25
CA ALA A 55 -3.83 -4.22 4.34
C ALA A 55 -3.49 -5.64 3.85
N SER A 56 -2.70 -6.40 4.61
CA SER A 56 -2.34 -7.76 4.20
C SER A 56 -1.86 -8.65 5.34
N HIS A 57 -1.80 -9.96 5.15
CA HIS A 57 -1.20 -10.84 6.16
C HIS A 57 0.32 -10.65 6.20
N GLN A 58 0.96 -10.51 5.04
CA GLN A 58 2.41 -10.45 4.89
C GLN A 58 2.79 -9.43 3.81
N ILE A 59 3.79 -8.60 4.08
CA ILE A 59 4.37 -7.69 3.07
C ILE A 59 5.88 -7.83 3.04
N ARG A 60 6.43 -7.96 1.83
CA ARG A 60 7.87 -7.90 1.55
C ARG A 60 8.15 -6.74 0.61
N ILE A 61 9.11 -5.90 0.98
CA ILE A 61 9.48 -4.69 0.25
C ILE A 61 10.97 -4.78 -0.09
N HIS A 62 11.28 -4.74 -1.37
CA HIS A 62 12.64 -4.85 -1.88
C HIS A 62 12.97 -3.67 -2.78
N TYR A 63 14.23 -3.22 -2.74
CA TYR A 63 14.77 -2.19 -3.63
C TYR A 63 13.90 -0.92 -3.71
N THR A 64 13.46 -0.41 -2.56
CA THR A 64 12.52 0.72 -2.48
C THR A 64 13.13 1.97 -1.86
N LYS A 65 12.83 3.16 -2.41
CA LYS A 65 13.39 4.45 -1.96
C LYS A 65 12.32 5.51 -1.74
N GLY A 66 12.40 6.22 -0.62
CA GLY A 66 11.62 7.45 -0.41
C GLY A 66 10.10 7.28 -0.49
N SER A 67 9.59 6.09 -0.11
CA SER A 67 8.17 5.75 -0.23
C SER A 67 7.51 5.61 1.14
N ASP A 68 6.23 5.99 1.21
CA ASP A 68 5.42 5.95 2.41
C ASP A 68 4.41 4.79 2.36
N PHE A 69 4.33 4.04 3.44
CA PHE A 69 3.50 2.85 3.56
C PHE A 69 2.52 2.98 4.74
N TYR A 70 1.24 3.10 4.42
CA TYR A 70 0.13 3.08 5.39
C TYR A 70 -0.40 1.66 5.47
N LEU A 71 -0.03 0.94 6.53
CA LEU A 71 -0.18 -0.51 6.60
C LEU A 71 -1.08 -0.98 7.73
N ARG A 72 -1.83 -2.06 7.46
CA ARG A 72 -2.48 -2.92 8.47
C ARG A 72 -2.05 -4.36 8.21
N LEU A 73 -1.44 -5.01 9.20
CA LEU A 73 -0.73 -6.27 8.97
C LEU A 73 -0.98 -7.35 10.02
N ARG A 74 -0.99 -8.62 9.63
CA ARG A 74 -0.92 -9.76 10.59
C ARG A 74 0.48 -10.08 11.06
N SER A 75 1.48 -9.85 10.22
CA SER A 75 2.90 -10.01 10.56
C SER A 75 3.68 -8.71 10.45
N ARG A 76 4.91 -8.70 10.96
CA ARG A 76 5.87 -7.64 10.68
C ARG A 76 6.17 -7.57 9.18
N PRO A 77 6.26 -6.37 8.58
CA PRO A 77 6.73 -6.23 7.21
C PRO A 77 8.25 -6.46 7.18
N ILE A 78 8.72 -7.04 6.08
CA ILE A 78 10.16 -7.29 5.85
C ILE A 78 10.63 -6.34 4.76
N ILE A 79 11.75 -5.66 5.01
CA ILE A 79 12.43 -4.83 4.00
C ILE A 79 13.80 -5.39 3.66
N GLU A 80 14.23 -5.19 2.41
CA GLU A 80 15.57 -5.50 1.93
C GLU A 80 16.00 -4.44 0.90
N ASP A 81 17.27 -4.01 0.91
CA ASP A 81 17.82 -2.99 -0.01
C ASP A 81 16.98 -1.69 -0.11
N CYS A 82 16.29 -1.32 0.97
CA CYS A 82 15.45 -0.13 1.01
C CYS A 82 16.20 1.07 1.59
N LYS A 83 15.73 2.30 1.30
CA LYS A 83 16.28 3.53 1.88
C LYS A 83 15.22 4.61 2.02
N GLY A 84 15.09 5.15 3.22
CA GLY A 84 14.16 6.26 3.50
C GLY A 84 12.70 5.87 3.31
N VAL A 85 12.35 4.61 3.58
CA VAL A 85 10.95 4.16 3.57
C VAL A 85 10.30 4.47 4.91
N ARG A 86 9.06 4.95 4.92
CA ARG A 86 8.38 5.36 6.15
C ARG A 86 7.07 4.61 6.33
N PHE A 87 6.71 4.31 7.57
CA PHE A 87 5.55 3.48 7.89
C PHE A 87 4.56 4.19 8.80
N ALA A 88 3.27 4.04 8.50
CA ALA A 88 2.14 4.65 9.19
C ALA A 88 0.98 3.65 9.34
N PRO A 89 0.02 3.89 10.24
CA PRO A 89 -1.18 3.08 10.32
C PRO A 89 -2.06 3.25 9.07
N TYR A 90 -2.69 2.16 8.62
CA TYR A 90 -3.68 2.16 7.54
C TYR A 90 -4.85 3.12 7.81
N CYS A 91 -5.26 3.88 6.79
CA CYS A 91 -6.32 4.88 6.88
C CYS A 91 -7.22 4.99 5.62
N LEU A 92 -7.21 3.95 4.77
CA LEU A 92 -8.05 3.90 3.59
C LEU A 92 -9.50 3.55 3.97
N GLN A 93 -10.45 4.20 3.30
CA GLN A 93 -11.88 4.05 3.49
C GLN A 93 -12.56 3.93 2.12
N TYR A 94 -13.51 3.02 1.97
CA TYR A 94 -14.41 2.90 0.83
C TYR A 94 -15.66 2.12 1.25
N GLU A 95 -16.70 2.12 0.42
CA GLU A 95 -17.94 1.38 0.73
C GLU A 95 -17.65 -0.14 0.79
N GLY A 96 -17.87 -0.76 1.95
CA GLY A 96 -17.61 -2.19 2.17
C GLY A 96 -16.21 -2.53 2.72
N VAL A 97 -15.36 -1.55 3.04
CA VAL A 97 -14.00 -1.80 3.51
C VAL A 97 -13.94 -2.62 4.81
N GLU A 98 -14.90 -2.43 5.72
CA GLU A 98 -14.93 -3.15 7.00
C GLU A 98 -15.33 -4.62 6.79
N GLU A 99 -16.28 -4.88 5.88
CA GLU A 99 -16.65 -6.24 5.47
C GLU A 99 -15.47 -6.96 4.81
N ASP A 100 -14.76 -6.29 3.90
CA ASP A 100 -13.57 -6.84 3.24
C ASP A 100 -12.45 -7.13 4.26
N LEU A 101 -12.20 -6.20 5.19
CA LEU A 101 -11.19 -6.39 6.23
C LEU A 101 -11.51 -7.61 7.08
N ARG A 102 -12.78 -7.80 7.46
CA ARG A 102 -13.23 -8.96 8.20
C ARG A 102 -13.13 -10.25 7.38
N GLU A 103 -13.49 -10.24 6.10
CA GLU A 103 -13.34 -11.40 5.22
C GLU A 103 -11.87 -11.82 5.11
N ALA A 104 -10.97 -10.84 5.05
CA ALA A 104 -9.53 -11.07 5.03
C ALA A 104 -8.92 -11.36 6.42
N GLY A 105 -9.68 -11.34 7.51
CA GLY A 105 -9.16 -11.55 8.88
C GLY A 105 -8.21 -10.44 9.35
N LEU A 106 -8.44 -9.22 8.88
CA LEU A 106 -7.67 -7.98 9.10
C LEU A 106 -8.52 -6.88 9.78
N GLU A 107 -9.63 -7.25 10.43
CA GLU A 107 -10.49 -6.31 11.14
C GLU A 107 -9.79 -5.61 12.30
N GLU A 108 -8.91 -6.32 13.02
CA GLU A 108 -8.14 -5.78 14.13
C GLU A 108 -6.79 -5.20 13.68
N GLU A 109 -6.46 -4.00 14.16
CA GLU A 109 -5.13 -3.42 13.98
C GLU A 109 -4.13 -3.98 15.00
N SER A 110 -3.04 -4.56 14.52
CA SER A 110 -2.03 -5.24 15.34
C SER A 110 -0.86 -4.34 15.78
N GLY A 111 -0.71 -3.17 15.15
CA GLY A 111 0.45 -2.29 15.34
C GLY A 111 1.74 -2.84 14.69
N ASN A 112 1.66 -3.89 13.88
CA ASN A 112 2.82 -4.46 13.20
C ASN A 112 3.45 -3.53 12.16
N TRP A 113 2.69 -2.55 11.65
CA TRP A 113 3.21 -1.51 10.75
C TRP A 113 4.40 -0.75 11.35
N ALA A 114 4.48 -0.65 12.69
CA ALA A 114 5.57 0.03 13.39
C ALA A 114 6.77 -0.88 13.74
N LYS A 115 6.72 -2.17 13.36
CA LYS A 115 7.71 -3.19 13.74
C LYS A 115 8.28 -3.83 12.48
N VAL A 116 9.22 -3.16 11.83
CA VAL A 116 9.76 -3.59 10.53
C VAL A 116 11.04 -4.39 10.71
N ASP A 117 11.12 -5.55 10.07
CA ASP A 117 12.33 -6.39 10.04
C ASP A 117 13.16 -6.03 8.79
N ASP A 118 14.35 -5.42 8.99
CA ASP A 118 15.29 -5.12 7.91
C ASP A 118 16.28 -6.28 7.73
N PHE A 119 16.10 -7.06 6.67
CA PHE A 119 16.78 -8.32 6.46
C PHE A 119 18.31 -8.18 6.32
N LYS A 120 18.80 -7.06 5.79
CA LYS A 120 20.25 -6.82 5.61
C LYS A 120 20.89 -6.05 6.75
N TRP A 121 20.10 -5.60 7.72
CA TRP A 121 20.62 -4.86 8.87
C TRP A 121 20.92 -5.77 10.06
N LEU A 122 22.13 -6.33 10.08
CA LEU A 122 22.59 -7.28 11.12
C LEU A 122 23.07 -6.60 12.42
N ARG A 123 22.80 -5.31 12.62
CA ARG A 123 23.29 -4.55 13.79
C ARG A 123 22.21 -4.48 14.88
N ALA A 124 22.65 -4.38 16.14
CA ALA A 124 21.75 -4.27 17.29
C ALA A 124 21.04 -2.91 17.44
N VAL A 125 21.46 -1.90 16.66
CA VAL A 125 20.83 -0.57 16.65
C VAL A 125 19.71 -0.53 15.61
N GLN A 126 18.82 0.44 15.73
CA GLN A 126 17.76 0.70 14.75
C GLN A 126 18.34 0.83 13.32
N SER A 127 17.68 0.20 12.34
CA SER A 127 18.05 0.37 10.94
C SER A 127 17.78 1.81 10.49
N PRO A 128 18.73 2.46 9.79
CA PRO A 128 18.52 3.80 9.23
C PRO A 128 17.70 3.77 7.93
N ASN A 129 17.37 2.60 7.40
CA ASN A 129 16.69 2.45 6.11
C ASN A 129 15.19 2.75 6.19
N TRP A 130 14.63 2.71 7.41
CA TRP A 130 13.22 2.95 7.65
C TRP A 130 12.97 3.75 8.91
N SER A 131 11.81 4.40 8.97
CA SER A 131 11.30 5.06 10.17
C SER A 131 9.77 4.96 10.26
N VAL A 132 9.22 5.29 11.42
CA VAL A 132 7.80 5.63 11.53
C VAL A 132 7.59 7.01 10.90
N LEU A 133 6.49 7.19 10.19
CA LEU A 133 6.06 8.50 9.69
C LEU A 133 5.46 9.31 10.84
N GLU A 134 5.96 10.52 11.06
CA GLU A 134 5.53 11.41 12.13
C GLU A 134 4.07 11.83 11.94
N GLU A 135 3.32 11.97 13.04
CA GLU A 135 1.87 12.23 12.99
C GLU A 135 1.49 13.48 12.22
N GLY A 136 2.29 14.55 12.30
CA GLY A 136 2.06 15.80 11.57
C GLY A 136 2.31 15.72 10.06
N GLU A 137 2.99 14.66 9.59
CA GLU A 137 3.25 14.42 8.17
C GLU A 137 2.29 13.39 7.57
N ARG A 138 1.48 12.70 8.40
CA ARG A 138 0.54 11.69 7.93
C ARG A 138 -0.60 12.33 7.15
N VAL A 139 -1.00 11.66 6.07
CA VAL A 139 -2.31 11.96 5.47
C VAL A 139 -3.42 11.49 6.40
N GLY A 140 -4.52 12.25 6.42
CA GLY A 140 -5.74 11.83 7.14
C GLY A 140 -6.43 10.66 6.43
N ASN A 141 -7.65 10.34 6.87
CA ASN A 141 -8.47 9.32 6.22
C ASN A 141 -8.61 9.62 4.72
N VAL A 142 -8.27 8.64 3.88
CA VAL A 142 -8.42 8.73 2.42
C VAL A 142 -9.63 7.90 2.02
N THR A 143 -10.55 8.52 1.29
CA THR A 143 -11.80 7.89 0.88
C THR A 143 -11.83 7.72 -0.64
N ILE A 144 -11.95 6.47 -1.10
CA ILE A 144 -12.30 6.17 -2.49
C ILE A 144 -13.82 6.19 -2.60
N LYS A 145 -14.34 6.92 -3.60
CA LYS A 145 -15.77 6.91 -3.92
C LYS A 145 -15.97 5.96 -5.08
N ASP A 146 -16.70 4.88 -4.86
CA ASP A 146 -17.14 4.01 -5.96
C ASP A 146 -18.08 4.82 -6.86
N LEU A 147 -17.66 5.06 -8.10
CA LEU A 147 -18.53 5.58 -9.15
C LEU A 147 -19.29 4.38 -9.70
N GLY A 148 -20.37 4.00 -8.99
CA GLY A 148 -21.08 2.75 -9.19
C GLY A 148 -21.25 2.32 -10.65
N SER A 149 -21.16 1.01 -10.86
CA SER A 149 -21.36 0.31 -12.14
C SER A 149 -22.59 0.80 -12.92
N GLY A 150 -22.38 1.79 -13.79
CA GLY A 150 -23.40 2.37 -14.65
C GLY A 150 -22.75 3.29 -15.66
N ASN A 151 -22.61 2.80 -16.90
CA ASN A 151 -22.15 3.50 -18.10
C ASN A 151 -20.99 4.49 -17.92
N CYS A 152 -19.83 4.08 -18.44
CA CYS A 152 -18.75 4.92 -18.95
C CYS A 152 -19.17 6.39 -19.21
N GLU A 153 -18.94 7.27 -18.23
CA GLU A 153 -18.67 8.69 -18.43
C GLU A 153 -17.69 9.15 -17.34
N SER A 154 -16.56 9.66 -17.81
CA SER A 154 -15.41 10.18 -17.09
C SER A 154 -15.75 11.25 -16.05
N TYR A 155 -15.01 11.26 -14.93
CA TYR A 155 -14.79 12.47 -14.14
C TYR A 155 -13.30 12.81 -14.08
N SER A 156 -13.01 13.99 -14.62
CA SER A 156 -11.70 14.60 -14.72
C SER A 156 -11.27 15.13 -13.35
N VAL A 157 -10.05 14.83 -12.92
CA VAL A 157 -9.29 15.71 -12.03
C VAL A 157 -8.18 16.31 -12.88
N GLU A 158 -8.26 17.62 -13.12
CA GLU A 158 -7.23 18.38 -13.81
C GLU A 158 -5.95 18.40 -12.96
N ASN A 159 -5.01 17.52 -13.26
CA ASN A 159 -3.62 17.86 -13.58
C ASN A 159 -2.86 16.59 -14.02
N GLU A 160 -2.22 16.71 -15.17
CA GLU A 160 -1.43 15.75 -15.96
C GLU A 160 -0.84 14.55 -15.19
N GLY A 161 -1.34 13.34 -15.48
CA GLY A 161 -0.77 12.05 -15.08
C GLY A 161 -1.84 10.96 -15.01
N ASN A 162 -1.81 9.98 -15.93
CA ASN A 162 -2.85 8.96 -16.12
C ASN A 162 -3.23 8.22 -14.81
N ALA A 163 -4.48 8.33 -14.39
CA ALA A 163 -5.09 7.38 -13.44
C ALA A 163 -5.46 6.08 -14.19
N VAL A 164 -5.15 4.93 -13.60
CA VAL A 164 -5.58 3.61 -14.11
C VAL A 164 -6.44 2.97 -13.02
N GLU A 165 -7.72 2.85 -13.31
CA GLU A 165 -8.70 2.14 -12.47
C GLU A 165 -8.88 0.73 -13.04
N LEU A 166 -8.62 -0.30 -12.22
CA LEU A 166 -8.86 -1.69 -12.59
C LEU A 166 -10.06 -2.18 -11.76
N LEU A 167 -11.21 -2.30 -12.44
CA LEU A 167 -12.42 -2.94 -11.93
C LEU A 167 -12.37 -4.46 -12.09
#